data_AF-A0A074S3K6-F1
#
_entry.id   AF-A0A074S3K6-F1
#
_cell.length_a   1.000
_cell.length_b   1.000
_cell.length_c   1.000
_cell.angle_alpha   90.00
_cell.angle_beta   90.00
_cell.angle_gamma   90.00
#
_symmetry.space_group_name_H-M   'P 1'
#
loop_
_entity.id
_entity.type
_entity.pdbx_description
1 polymer ?
#
loop_
_entity_poly.entity_id
_entity_poly.type
_entity_poly.pdbx_seq_one_letter_code
_entity_poly.pdbx_strand_id
1 'polypeptide(L)'
;MSAQRNRKSSASGSAVYPLNESGSARAKDLARAATALGNSPSGDELFEIVSHFDDLSHVSTLGFENQDESALEHSVASLVTVQLYQKLLLEVRTLALEAEDEAEWWAGVQRGGSGVAYFLLQTLPQRLVRLSHTVLHAMNDHDPPLSLSSLRPDIVKRLFPSSSRPSALVTALFPHLANTTHATWYLQTPVQLVRGECSQRRMALESMRDSYAEKFARLHAIGSQLMDFPPGGASTTGVATPDEGRLTHPMIVASLHQIYGVFEPEALSLTPSPTRGVFGTARVLLGQTLPGLKERHTATFTALKRPSRFVLAWPRLILGPPLLLLTARSLYRSRASLWQMAINGGETVRSFWRSYVIEPIIGILNTVRTGGDEGMRVISKEGLKSDLDSLERMVISLSTEKFSYTPEQIAQLTEQIRAGDLTEVMMLYENDIKQPLKSAITGTLIRTLLIQIQKTKVDIDFALTGIDKLLRSQELTFEFVGVAPALAVVYVFVGWVRQSLAGTRGRGRFGGPLQPSPAPQTDLAPLTSGLLLLALTRLKLFASTCLPLGSRLRDGFLADVADLEDPRLGRTEKLRVVERMWRSWGDGEMLGWKRAGIEL
;
A
#
# COMPACT_ATOMS: atom_id res chain seq x y z
N MET A 1 11.28 18.54 -40.14
CA MET A 1 10.15 18.98 -39.30
C MET A 1 10.53 18.68 -37.84
N SER A 2 11.56 19.34 -37.33
CA SER A 2 11.47 20.54 -36.47
C SER A 2 10.85 20.24 -35.09
N ALA A 3 11.74 19.83 -34.18
CA ALA A 3 11.50 19.64 -32.77
C ALA A 3 11.26 20.99 -32.06
N GLN A 4 10.19 21.09 -31.28
CA GLN A 4 9.96 22.23 -30.39
C GLN A 4 9.89 21.74 -28.94
N ARG A 5 11.07 21.76 -28.34
CA ARG A 5 11.38 21.49 -26.94
C ARG A 5 10.96 22.72 -26.13
N ASN A 6 9.78 22.68 -25.50
CA ASN A 6 9.35 23.75 -24.58
C ASN A 6 10.14 23.66 -23.26
N ARG A 7 11.34 24.27 -23.26
CA ARG A 7 11.97 24.77 -22.04
C ARG A 7 11.12 25.95 -21.55
N LYS A 8 10.39 25.78 -20.44
CA LYS A 8 9.95 26.92 -19.63
C LYS A 8 11.20 27.56 -19.05
N SER A 9 11.67 28.59 -19.74
CA SER A 9 12.74 29.49 -19.31
C SER A 9 12.33 30.13 -17.99
N SER A 10 13.21 30.06 -17.01
CA SER A 10 13.31 31.02 -15.92
C SER A 10 13.17 32.43 -16.49
N ALA A 11 12.09 33.11 -16.16
CA ALA A 11 11.91 34.54 -16.36
C ALA A 11 11.66 35.16 -14.98
N SER A 12 12.68 35.07 -14.13
CA SER A 12 12.86 35.99 -13.02
C SER A 12 13.24 37.34 -13.65
N GLY A 13 12.22 38.16 -13.93
CA GLY A 13 12.42 39.54 -14.29
C GLY A 13 12.83 40.32 -13.05
N SER A 14 14.13 40.54 -12.87
CA SER A 14 14.67 41.47 -11.90
C SER A 14 14.02 42.84 -12.11
N ALA A 15 13.20 43.30 -11.16
CA ALA A 15 12.71 44.66 -11.14
C ALA A 15 13.88 45.59 -10.77
N VAL A 16 14.69 45.94 -11.79
CA VAL A 16 15.72 46.96 -11.68
C VAL A 16 14.97 48.29 -11.60
N TYR A 17 14.88 48.87 -10.40
CA TYR A 17 14.48 50.27 -10.25
C TYR A 17 15.56 51.13 -10.89
N PRO A 18 15.27 51.94 -11.92
CA PRO A 18 16.25 52.84 -12.49
C PRO A 18 16.67 53.85 -11.43
N LEU A 19 17.94 53.79 -11.03
CA LEU A 19 18.56 54.78 -10.14
C LEU A 19 18.56 56.13 -10.88
N ASN A 20 17.61 57.00 -10.55
CA ASN A 20 17.70 58.39 -10.99
C ASN A 20 18.88 59.04 -10.25
N GLU A 21 19.86 59.59 -10.98
CA GLU A 21 21.13 60.06 -10.42
C GLU A 21 20.97 61.23 -9.42
N SER A 22 19.78 61.84 -9.35
CA SER A 22 19.39 62.95 -8.48
C SER A 22 18.77 62.57 -7.12
N GLY A 23 18.68 61.27 -6.76
CA GLY A 23 18.06 60.82 -5.51
C GLY A 23 18.91 60.98 -4.25
N SER A 24 18.26 61.29 -3.11
CA SER A 24 18.81 61.28 -1.74
C SER A 24 19.56 59.96 -1.42
N ALA A 25 20.58 60.00 -0.56
CA ALA A 25 21.33 58.81 -0.14
C ALA A 25 20.41 57.70 0.40
N ARG A 26 19.37 58.09 1.17
CA ARG A 26 18.35 57.16 1.70
C ARG A 26 17.53 56.49 0.60
N ALA A 27 17.18 57.20 -0.47
CA ALA A 27 16.46 56.61 -1.61
C ALA A 27 17.32 55.58 -2.36
N LYS A 28 18.64 55.80 -2.46
CA LYS A 28 19.57 54.83 -3.05
C LYS A 28 19.71 53.56 -2.19
N ASP A 29 19.73 53.71 -0.86
CA ASP A 29 19.79 52.57 0.06
C ASP A 29 18.48 51.78 0.08
N LEU A 30 17.32 52.45 0.05
CA LEU A 30 16.00 51.79 -0.10
C LEU A 30 15.90 51.02 -1.43
N ALA A 31 16.37 51.59 -2.54
CA ALA A 31 16.39 50.89 -3.83
C ALA A 31 17.32 49.66 -3.80
N ARG A 32 18.50 49.76 -3.18
CA ARG A 32 19.41 48.63 -3.00
C ARG A 32 18.76 47.54 -2.14
N ALA A 33 18.10 47.91 -1.05
CA ALA A 33 17.40 46.96 -0.19
C ALA A 33 16.24 46.26 -0.91
N ALA A 34 15.45 46.98 -1.72
CA ALA A 34 14.39 46.39 -2.53
C ALA A 34 14.93 45.34 -3.51
N THR A 35 16.07 45.63 -4.17
CA THR A 35 16.72 44.65 -5.06
C THR A 35 17.27 43.43 -4.30
N ALA A 36 17.85 43.62 -3.12
CA ALA A 36 18.33 42.53 -2.28
C ALA A 36 17.18 41.65 -1.79
N LEU A 37 16.07 42.26 -1.34
CA LEU A 37 14.86 41.56 -0.90
C LEU A 37 14.17 40.80 -2.04
N GLY A 38 14.24 41.31 -3.28
CA GLY A 38 13.74 40.63 -4.47
C GLY A 38 14.49 39.34 -4.81
N ASN A 39 15.75 39.21 -4.38
CA ASN A 39 16.58 38.02 -4.61
C ASN A 39 16.47 36.95 -3.50
N SER A 40 15.51 37.07 -2.58
CA SER A 40 15.30 36.14 -1.45
C SER A 40 16.54 36.00 -0.53
N PRO A 41 16.85 37.03 0.28
CA PRO A 41 18.08 37.11 1.07
C PRO A 41 18.13 36.07 2.19
N SER A 42 19.35 35.71 2.61
CA SER A 42 19.61 34.79 3.72
C SER A 42 19.04 35.33 5.06
N GLY A 43 18.88 34.46 6.06
CA GLY A 43 18.37 34.81 7.41
C GLY A 43 19.04 36.06 7.96
N ASP A 44 20.37 36.04 7.92
CA ASP A 44 21.26 37.04 8.50
C ASP A 44 21.26 38.33 7.65
N GLU A 45 21.28 38.23 6.32
CA GLU A 45 21.15 39.38 5.42
C GLU A 45 19.82 40.13 5.64
N LEU A 46 18.72 39.41 5.83
CA LEU A 46 17.43 40.05 6.11
C LEU A 46 17.43 40.74 7.47
N PHE A 47 18.08 40.15 8.47
CA PHE A 47 18.25 40.79 9.78
C PHE A 47 19.11 42.05 9.69
N GLU A 48 20.22 42.02 8.95
CA GLU A 48 21.08 43.19 8.72
C GLU A 48 20.31 44.32 8.03
N ILE A 49 19.60 44.03 6.94
CA ILE A 49 18.76 44.99 6.21
C ILE A 49 17.72 45.61 7.14
N VAL A 50 16.98 44.79 7.90
CA VAL A 50 15.95 45.26 8.82
C VAL A 50 16.54 46.10 9.96
N SER A 51 17.67 45.69 10.52
CA SER A 51 18.35 46.42 11.59
C SER A 51 18.84 47.80 11.11
N HIS A 52 19.36 47.88 9.89
CA HIS A 52 19.82 49.13 9.29
C HIS A 52 18.67 50.15 9.14
N PHE A 53 17.50 49.71 8.66
CA PHE A 53 16.34 50.61 8.52
C PHE A 53 15.64 50.93 9.84
N ASP A 54 15.66 50.01 10.81
CA ASP A 54 15.17 50.27 12.17
C ASP A 54 15.99 51.38 12.84
N ASP A 55 17.33 51.29 12.78
CA ASP A 55 18.25 52.30 13.32
C ASP A 55 18.07 53.67 12.63
N LEU A 56 17.81 53.70 11.31
CA LEU A 56 17.52 54.92 10.55
C LEU A 56 16.13 55.51 10.85
N SER A 57 15.14 54.68 11.13
CA SER A 57 13.77 55.11 11.45
C SER A 57 13.69 55.87 12.77
N HIS A 58 14.55 55.50 13.74
CA HIS A 58 14.70 56.23 15.01
C HIS A 58 15.37 57.60 14.87
N VAL A 59 16.08 57.86 13.76
CA VAL A 59 16.82 59.10 13.49
C VAL A 59 16.02 60.08 12.61
N SER A 60 15.02 59.59 11.85
CA SER A 60 14.36 60.34 10.78
C SER A 60 13.18 61.23 11.18
N THR A 61 12.97 61.51 12.48
CA THR A 61 11.83 62.32 12.98
C THR A 61 11.91 63.83 12.68
N LEU A 62 12.89 64.30 11.89
CA LEU A 62 13.18 65.72 11.67
C LEU A 62 13.31 66.17 10.19
N GLY A 63 12.88 65.37 9.21
CA GLY A 63 13.04 65.70 7.78
C GLY A 63 11.71 65.82 7.00
N PHE A 64 11.60 66.82 6.12
CA PHE A 64 10.50 67.00 5.16
C PHE A 64 10.33 65.72 4.30
N GLU A 65 9.14 65.12 4.32
CA GLU A 65 8.83 63.87 3.62
C GLU A 65 8.78 64.05 2.10
N ASN A 66 9.75 63.48 1.39
CA ASN A 66 9.65 63.30 -0.06
C ASN A 66 8.66 62.16 -0.36
N GLN A 67 7.64 62.42 -1.17
CA GLN A 67 6.62 61.44 -1.55
C GLN A 67 7.20 60.18 -2.24
N ASP A 68 8.29 60.32 -2.98
CA ASP A 68 8.97 59.20 -3.63
C ASP A 68 9.73 58.31 -2.63
N GLU A 69 10.27 58.90 -1.57
CA GLU A 69 11.02 58.20 -0.52
C GLU A 69 10.07 57.41 0.38
N SER A 70 8.92 57.98 0.73
CA SER A 70 7.88 57.25 1.44
C SER A 70 7.32 56.11 0.60
N ALA A 71 7.05 56.30 -0.70
CA ALA A 71 6.61 55.23 -1.59
C ALA A 71 7.61 54.05 -1.67
N LEU A 72 8.92 54.35 -1.71
CA LEU A 72 9.97 53.34 -1.67
C LEU A 72 10.01 52.62 -0.31
N GLU A 73 9.91 53.34 0.81
CA GLU A 73 9.87 52.76 2.15
C GLU A 73 8.69 51.78 2.33
N HIS A 74 7.51 52.12 1.81
CA HIS A 74 6.35 51.23 1.82
C HIS A 74 6.59 49.95 1.02
N SER A 75 7.27 50.07 -0.14
CA SER A 75 7.61 48.90 -0.96
C SER A 75 8.61 47.97 -0.26
N VAL A 76 9.62 48.53 0.41
CA VAL A 76 10.61 47.78 1.19
C VAL A 76 9.95 47.13 2.40
N ALA A 77 9.08 47.85 3.12
CA ALA A 77 8.32 47.31 4.25
C ALA A 77 7.43 46.12 3.86
N SER A 78 6.78 46.20 2.70
CA SER A 78 5.99 45.10 2.13
C SER A 78 6.86 43.89 1.82
N LEU A 79 7.99 44.09 1.13
CA LEU A 79 8.94 43.03 0.81
C LEU A 79 9.53 42.36 2.05
N VAL A 80 9.91 43.14 3.08
CA VAL A 80 10.36 42.62 4.37
C VAL A 80 9.28 41.77 5.02
N THR A 81 8.03 42.21 4.99
CA THR A 81 6.90 41.49 5.59
C THR A 81 6.65 40.15 4.88
N VAL A 82 6.66 40.14 3.55
CA VAL A 82 6.51 38.91 2.75
C VAL A 82 7.66 37.94 3.00
N GLN A 83 8.91 38.44 3.02
CA GLN A 83 10.07 37.60 3.25
C GLN A 83 10.14 37.06 4.68
N LEU A 84 9.75 37.86 5.68
CA LEU A 84 9.65 37.44 7.06
C LEU A 84 8.55 36.38 7.23
N TYR A 85 7.37 36.62 6.66
CA TYR A 85 6.29 35.64 6.61
C TYR A 85 6.76 34.33 6.00
N GLN A 86 7.42 34.38 4.83
CA GLN A 86 7.92 33.18 4.16
C GLN A 86 8.92 32.43 5.04
N LYS A 87 9.87 33.11 5.68
CA LYS A 87 10.83 32.47 6.60
C LYS A 87 10.14 31.82 7.79
N LEU A 88 9.23 32.53 8.46
CA LEU A 88 8.49 32.00 9.61
C LEU A 88 7.62 30.80 9.23
N LEU A 89 6.92 30.87 8.10
CA LEU A 89 6.11 29.77 7.59
C LEU A 89 6.96 28.53 7.29
N LEU A 90 8.12 28.71 6.63
CA LEU A 90 9.05 27.62 6.33
C LEU A 90 9.60 26.98 7.61
N GLU A 91 10.00 27.79 8.59
CA GLU A 91 10.59 27.33 9.85
C GLU A 91 9.57 26.64 10.76
N VAL A 92 8.36 27.18 10.92
CA VAL A 92 7.30 26.49 11.68
C VAL A 92 6.94 25.16 11.01
N ARG A 93 6.90 25.13 9.68
CA ARG A 93 6.62 23.90 8.93
C ARG A 93 7.73 22.85 9.11
N THR A 94 9.00 23.23 9.04
CA THR A 94 10.10 22.26 9.24
C THR A 94 10.08 21.67 10.64
N LEU A 95 9.85 22.49 11.66
CA LEU A 95 9.77 22.04 13.05
C LEU A 95 8.54 21.13 13.30
N ALA A 96 7.40 21.45 12.69
CA ALA A 96 6.21 20.60 12.73
C ALA A 96 6.46 19.23 12.08
N LEU A 97 7.14 19.20 10.92
CA LEU A 97 7.49 17.96 10.22
C LEU A 97 8.50 17.13 11.02
N GLU A 98 9.51 17.76 11.63
CA GLU A 98 10.46 17.05 12.51
C GLU A 98 9.77 16.38 13.69
N ALA A 99 8.81 17.08 14.33
CA ALA A 99 8.01 16.52 15.41
C ALA A 99 7.11 15.36 14.94
N GLU A 100 6.49 15.49 13.77
CA GLU A 100 5.64 14.45 13.18
C GLU A 100 6.45 13.20 12.80
N ASP A 101 7.61 13.35 12.17
CA ASP A 101 8.45 12.23 11.76
C ASP A 101 8.94 11.40 12.95
N GLU A 102 9.32 12.07 14.05
CA GLU A 102 9.68 11.36 15.28
C GLU A 102 8.44 10.76 15.96
N ALA A 103 7.29 11.44 15.97
CA ALA A 103 6.03 10.89 16.51
C ALA A 103 5.59 9.62 15.77
N GLU A 104 5.69 9.61 14.44
CA GLU A 104 5.33 8.46 13.62
C GLU A 104 6.28 7.28 13.87
N TRP A 105 7.57 7.55 14.05
CA TRP A 105 8.54 6.51 14.41
C TRP A 105 8.15 5.83 15.73
N TRP A 106 7.80 6.62 16.76
CA TRP A 106 7.29 6.08 18.04
C TRP A 106 5.98 5.32 17.87
N ALA A 107 5.07 5.81 17.01
CA ALA A 107 3.82 5.12 16.69
C ALA A 107 4.08 3.76 16.01
N GLY A 108 5.07 3.65 15.11
CA GLY A 108 5.47 2.39 14.49
C GLY A 108 6.01 1.37 15.51
N VAL A 109 6.84 1.82 16.46
CA VAL A 109 7.33 0.95 17.55
C VAL A 109 6.18 0.38 18.38
N GLN A 110 5.10 1.15 18.59
CA GLN A 110 3.92 0.73 19.35
C GLN A 110 2.94 -0.15 18.57
N ARG A 111 2.81 0.07 17.25
CA ARG A 111 1.89 -0.68 16.37
C ARG A 111 2.32 -2.13 16.20
N GLY A 112 3.62 -2.38 16.03
CA GLY A 112 4.12 -3.74 15.90
C GLY A 112 3.89 -4.59 17.16
N GLY A 113 3.26 -5.76 17.02
CA GLY A 113 2.98 -6.68 18.14
C GLY A 113 4.23 -7.10 18.92
N SER A 114 5.36 -7.25 18.23
CA SER A 114 6.69 -7.51 18.82
C SER A 114 7.63 -6.28 18.82
N GLY A 115 7.19 -5.15 18.26
CA GLY A 115 8.01 -3.94 18.08
C GLY A 115 8.50 -3.36 19.40
N VAL A 116 7.62 -3.29 20.40
CA VAL A 116 7.97 -2.81 21.75
C VAL A 116 8.97 -3.74 22.44
N ALA A 117 8.82 -5.05 22.30
CA ALA A 117 9.75 -6.03 22.87
C ALA A 117 11.13 -5.95 22.20
N TYR A 118 11.16 -5.78 20.89
CA TYR A 118 12.40 -5.55 20.14
C TYR A 118 13.06 -4.22 20.52
N PHE A 119 12.28 -3.16 20.73
CA PHE A 119 12.80 -1.87 21.20
C PHE A 119 13.34 -1.92 22.64
N LEU A 120 12.68 -2.70 23.52
CA LEU A 120 13.21 -3.00 24.85
C LEU A 120 14.57 -3.68 24.75
N LEU A 121 14.72 -4.69 23.88
CA LEU A 121 16.00 -5.35 23.62
C LEU A 121 17.05 -4.35 23.09
N GLN A 122 16.69 -3.52 22.09
CA GLN A 122 17.59 -2.50 21.53
C GLN A 122 18.09 -1.51 22.58
N THR A 123 17.23 -1.07 23.50
CA THR A 123 17.59 -0.06 24.51
C THR A 123 18.17 -0.65 25.80
N LEU A 124 18.19 -1.98 25.93
CA LEU A 124 18.63 -2.69 27.14
C LEU A 124 20.07 -2.32 27.57
N PRO A 125 21.09 -2.29 26.68
CA PRO A 125 22.45 -1.94 27.09
C PRO A 125 22.54 -0.53 27.69
N GLN A 126 21.84 0.43 27.08
CA GLN A 126 21.82 1.81 27.57
C GLN A 126 21.13 1.91 28.93
N ARG A 127 20.04 1.16 29.15
CA ARG A 127 19.34 1.11 30.44
C ARG A 127 20.19 0.46 31.53
N LEU A 128 20.94 -0.60 31.21
CA LEU A 128 21.87 -1.23 32.15
C LEU A 128 23.02 -0.29 32.55
N VAL A 129 23.58 0.47 31.60
CA VAL A 129 24.62 1.47 31.91
C VAL A 129 24.09 2.55 32.85
N ARG A 130 22.86 3.04 32.63
CA ARG A 130 22.21 3.99 33.56
C ARG A 130 22.01 3.36 34.94
N LEU A 131 21.51 2.14 35.00
CA LEU A 131 21.34 1.41 36.25
C LEU A 131 22.68 1.25 36.98
N SER A 132 23.77 0.86 36.28
CA SER A 132 25.08 0.71 36.92
C SER A 132 25.61 2.03 37.46
N HIS A 133 25.41 3.14 36.73
CA HIS A 133 25.77 4.46 37.23
C HIS A 133 24.96 4.85 38.48
N THR A 134 23.64 4.63 38.48
CA THR A 134 22.79 4.92 39.65
C THR A 134 23.19 4.06 40.86
N VAL A 135 23.53 2.79 40.64
CA VAL A 135 24.02 1.90 41.70
C VAL A 135 25.37 2.37 42.23
N LEU A 136 26.32 2.71 41.36
CA LEU A 136 27.64 3.20 41.75
C LEU A 136 27.55 4.53 42.53
N HIS A 137 26.70 5.46 42.09
CA HIS A 137 26.47 6.70 42.82
C HIS A 137 25.86 6.43 44.20
N ALA A 138 24.81 5.62 44.29
CA ALA A 138 24.19 5.27 45.57
C ALA A 138 25.13 4.51 46.53
N MET A 139 26.08 3.73 45.99
CA MET A 139 27.11 3.04 46.79
C MET A 139 28.20 3.99 47.30
N ASN A 140 28.57 4.99 46.50
CA ASN A 140 29.58 5.98 46.85
C ASN A 140 29.06 7.04 47.83
N ASP A 141 27.75 7.30 47.80
CA ASP A 141 27.07 8.21 48.75
C ASP A 141 26.79 7.55 50.12
N HIS A 142 27.10 6.26 50.29
CA HIS A 142 26.92 5.53 51.55
C HIS A 142 28.24 5.41 52.30
N ASP A 143 28.26 5.82 53.58
CA ASP A 143 29.42 5.69 54.47
C ASP A 143 29.31 4.41 55.34
N PRO A 144 30.26 3.46 55.31
CA PRO A 144 31.46 3.34 54.48
C PRO A 144 31.18 2.83 53.04
N PRO A 145 32.08 3.12 52.07
CA PRO A 145 31.87 2.78 50.66
C PRO A 145 31.82 1.27 50.45
N LEU A 146 30.70 0.80 49.91
CA LEU A 146 30.46 -0.62 49.65
C LEU A 146 31.20 -1.05 48.37
N SER A 147 31.77 -2.26 48.36
CA SER A 147 32.37 -2.87 47.16
C SER A 147 31.34 -3.72 46.40
N LEU A 148 31.51 -3.88 45.09
CA LEU A 148 30.57 -4.64 44.23
C LEU A 148 30.38 -6.10 44.69
N SER A 149 31.41 -6.70 45.31
CA SER A 149 31.37 -8.06 45.86
C SER A 149 30.49 -8.19 47.13
N SER A 150 30.12 -7.07 47.76
CA SER A 150 29.27 -7.04 48.96
C SER A 150 27.78 -6.87 48.68
N LEU A 151 27.38 -6.73 47.41
CA LEU A 151 25.99 -6.53 46.99
C LEU A 151 25.13 -7.77 47.28
N ARG A 152 24.53 -7.81 48.47
CA ARG A 152 23.50 -8.78 48.84
C ARG A 152 22.10 -8.22 48.54
N PRO A 153 21.11 -9.06 48.19
CA PRO A 153 19.74 -8.60 47.89
C PRO A 153 19.13 -7.78 49.04
N ASP A 154 19.48 -8.07 50.29
CA ASP A 154 19.00 -7.33 51.46
C ASP A 154 19.57 -5.90 51.53
N ILE A 155 20.84 -5.72 51.13
CA ILE A 155 21.49 -4.41 51.07
C ILE A 155 20.92 -3.60 49.91
N VAL A 156 20.64 -4.24 48.77
CA VAL A 156 19.98 -3.60 47.62
C VAL A 156 18.59 -3.09 48.02
N LYS A 157 17.82 -3.86 48.79
CA LYS A 157 16.51 -3.42 49.29
C LYS A 157 16.61 -2.25 50.28
N ARG A 158 17.70 -2.16 51.05
CA ARG A 158 17.98 -1.03 51.96
C ARG A 158 18.47 0.22 51.23
N LEU A 159 19.32 0.06 50.21
CA LEU A 159 19.80 1.16 49.36
C LEU A 159 18.69 1.74 48.48
N PHE A 160 17.74 0.90 48.06
CA PHE A 160 16.63 1.28 47.20
C PHE A 160 15.28 0.88 47.81
N PRO A 161 14.83 1.56 48.86
CA PRO A 161 13.55 1.25 49.48
C PRO A 161 12.40 1.45 48.48
N SER A 162 11.60 0.40 48.28
CA SER A 162 10.37 0.46 47.49
C SER A 162 9.29 1.16 48.30
N SER A 163 9.11 2.47 48.08
CA SER A 163 8.01 3.25 48.67
C SER A 163 6.83 3.32 47.68
N SER A 164 5.85 4.20 47.94
CA SER A 164 4.79 4.52 46.97
C SER A 164 5.34 5.10 45.65
N ARG A 165 6.60 5.59 45.65
CA ARG A 165 7.34 5.99 44.45
C ARG A 165 8.23 4.85 43.94
N PRO A 166 8.40 4.73 42.61
CA PRO A 166 9.30 3.76 42.03
C PRO A 166 10.72 3.93 42.58
N SER A 167 11.39 2.82 42.87
CA SER A 167 12.75 2.85 43.42
C SER A 167 13.72 3.47 42.43
N ALA A 168 14.84 4.01 42.90
CA ALA A 168 15.83 4.63 42.02
C ALA A 168 16.35 3.67 40.93
N LEU A 169 16.37 2.35 41.19
CA LEU A 169 16.66 1.30 40.20
C LEU A 169 15.64 1.26 39.07
N VAL A 170 14.35 1.26 39.42
CA VAL A 170 13.26 1.23 38.45
C VAL A 170 13.24 2.52 37.63
N THR A 171 13.48 3.66 38.29
CA THR A 171 13.59 4.96 37.62
C THR A 171 14.82 5.06 36.72
N ALA A 172 15.94 4.41 37.07
CA ALA A 172 17.14 4.35 36.20
C ALA A 172 16.88 3.52 34.92
N LEU A 173 16.15 2.41 35.05
CA LEU A 173 15.74 1.59 33.91
C LEU A 173 14.64 2.25 33.09
N PHE A 174 13.71 2.95 33.72
CA PHE A 174 12.51 3.55 33.14
C PHE A 174 12.33 4.99 33.64
N PRO A 175 13.01 5.97 33.03
CA PRO A 175 13.05 7.35 33.53
C PRO A 175 11.68 8.04 33.54
N HIS A 176 10.74 7.59 32.70
CA HIS A 176 9.38 8.12 32.66
C HIS A 176 8.59 7.93 33.97
N LEU A 177 8.99 6.94 34.77
CA LEU A 177 8.35 6.64 36.06
C LEU A 177 8.73 7.65 37.15
N ALA A 178 9.76 8.47 36.96
CA ALA A 178 10.21 9.47 37.95
C ALA A 178 9.08 10.40 38.41
N ASN A 179 8.21 10.80 37.47
CA ASN A 179 7.09 11.71 37.73
C ASN A 179 5.75 10.98 37.95
N THR A 180 5.74 9.64 37.91
CA THR A 180 4.51 8.86 38.06
C THR A 180 4.22 8.61 39.55
N THR A 181 3.08 9.08 40.02
CA THR A 181 2.61 8.92 41.41
C THR A 181 1.67 7.74 41.60
N HIS A 182 1.19 7.14 40.51
CA HIS A 182 0.26 6.02 40.56
C HIS A 182 0.99 4.72 40.91
N ALA A 183 0.52 4.04 41.95
CA ALA A 183 1.13 2.80 42.43
C ALA A 183 0.98 1.63 41.42
N THR A 184 0.10 1.71 40.41
CA THR A 184 -0.20 0.59 39.49
C THR A 184 0.98 0.13 38.60
N TRP A 185 2.12 0.81 38.62
CA TRP A 185 3.32 0.45 37.85
C TRP A 185 3.85 -0.95 38.20
N TYR A 186 3.71 -1.42 39.45
CA TYR A 186 4.21 -2.75 39.86
C TYR A 186 3.46 -3.92 39.22
N LEU A 187 2.25 -3.69 38.68
CA LEU A 187 1.46 -4.72 37.98
C LEU A 187 1.84 -4.83 36.50
N GLN A 188 2.64 -3.91 35.98
CA GLN A 188 2.94 -3.83 34.56
C GLN A 188 4.20 -4.64 34.20
N THR A 189 4.13 -5.36 33.09
CA THR A 189 5.33 -6.04 32.56
C THR A 189 6.34 -5.02 32.03
N PRO A 190 7.65 -5.33 31.97
CA PRO A 190 8.65 -4.42 31.41
C PRO A 190 8.30 -3.95 29.99
N VAL A 191 7.65 -4.80 29.19
CA VAL A 191 7.18 -4.45 27.85
C VAL A 191 6.05 -3.41 27.91
N GLN A 192 5.13 -3.53 28.88
CA GLN A 192 4.06 -2.53 29.09
C GLN A 192 4.62 -1.20 29.60
N LEU A 193 5.64 -1.22 30.46
CA LEU A 193 6.33 0.00 30.92
C LEU A 193 6.99 0.73 29.74
N VAL A 194 7.70 0.00 28.86
CA VAL A 194 8.25 0.59 27.63
C VAL A 194 7.15 1.08 26.70
N ARG A 195 6.02 0.36 26.59
CA ARG A 195 4.87 0.82 25.80
C ARG A 195 4.33 2.16 26.31
N GLY A 196 4.27 2.32 27.64
CA GLY A 196 3.93 3.58 28.32
C GLY A 196 4.93 4.68 28.02
N GLU A 197 6.23 4.41 28.09
CA GLU A 197 7.30 5.34 27.72
C GLU A 197 7.15 5.84 26.28
N CYS A 198 6.98 4.92 25.33
CA CYS A 198 6.75 5.25 23.93
C CYS A 198 5.48 6.09 23.76
N SER A 199 4.43 5.82 24.54
CA SER A 199 3.16 6.55 24.47
C SER A 199 3.32 7.97 24.94
N GLN A 200 4.01 8.16 26.07
CA GLN A 200 4.26 9.48 26.62
C GLN A 200 5.10 10.32 25.66
N ARG A 201 6.17 9.76 25.09
CA ARG A 201 6.99 10.47 24.10
C ARG A 201 6.20 10.80 22.83
N ARG A 202 5.39 9.87 22.34
CA ARG A 202 4.50 10.11 21.18
C ARG A 202 3.52 11.24 21.47
N MET A 203 2.81 11.19 22.58
CA MET A 203 1.84 12.24 22.96
C MET A 203 2.50 13.61 23.14
N ALA A 204 3.71 13.66 23.70
CA ALA A 204 4.46 14.92 23.83
C ALA A 204 4.87 15.49 22.45
N LEU A 205 5.31 14.64 21.53
CA LEU A 205 5.62 15.04 20.14
C LEU A 205 4.37 15.43 19.36
N GLU A 206 3.25 14.72 19.53
CA GLU A 206 1.96 15.07 18.94
C GLU A 206 1.46 16.42 19.46
N SER A 207 1.56 16.69 20.77
CA SER A 207 1.21 17.99 21.35
C SER A 207 2.08 19.12 20.80
N MET A 208 3.38 18.88 20.61
CA MET A 208 4.29 19.85 20.02
C MET A 208 3.99 20.10 18.54
N ARG A 209 3.74 19.04 17.77
CA ARG A 209 3.27 19.12 16.37
C ARG A 209 1.98 19.93 16.30
N ASP A 210 1.01 19.67 17.18
CA ASP A 210 -0.29 20.33 17.18
C ASP A 210 -0.14 21.83 17.45
N SER A 211 0.75 22.22 18.40
CA SER A 211 1.08 23.64 18.63
C SER A 211 1.68 24.32 17.40
N TYR A 212 2.59 23.65 16.69
CA TYR A 212 3.17 24.20 15.45
C TYR A 212 2.17 24.20 14.28
N ALA A 213 1.32 23.18 14.17
CA ALA A 213 0.27 23.11 13.16
C ALA A 213 -0.73 24.25 13.33
N GLU A 214 -1.12 24.57 14.57
CA GLU A 214 -1.98 25.72 14.85
C GLU A 214 -1.33 27.04 14.43
N LYS A 215 -0.05 27.26 14.79
CA LYS A 215 0.72 28.44 14.36
C LYS A 215 0.82 28.50 12.84
N PHE A 216 1.08 27.37 12.19
CA PHE A 216 1.17 27.25 10.74
C PHE A 216 -0.15 27.64 10.06
N ALA A 217 -1.30 27.19 10.58
CA ALA A 217 -2.61 27.55 10.04
C ALA A 217 -2.92 29.04 10.20
N ARG A 218 -2.62 29.61 11.37
CA ARG A 218 -2.79 31.05 11.61
C ARG A 218 -1.91 31.88 10.68
N LEU A 219 -0.65 31.48 10.49
CA LEU A 219 0.23 32.11 9.50
C LEU A 219 -0.32 31.98 8.08
N HIS A 220 -0.77 30.80 7.68
CA HIS A 220 -1.35 30.58 6.35
C HIS A 220 -2.57 31.47 6.09
N ALA A 221 -3.43 31.69 7.10
CA ALA A 221 -4.57 32.60 7.01
C ALA A 221 -4.16 34.07 6.84
N ILE A 222 -3.07 34.50 7.49
CA ILE A 222 -2.48 35.84 7.27
C ILE A 222 -1.87 35.90 5.86
N GLY A 223 -1.23 34.82 5.41
CA GLY A 223 -0.66 34.67 4.09
C GLY A 223 -1.65 34.83 2.95
N SER A 224 -2.87 34.30 3.07
CA SER A 224 -3.92 34.52 2.05
C SER A 224 -4.27 35.99 1.91
N GLN A 225 -4.29 36.75 3.01
CA GLN A 225 -4.56 38.20 2.97
C GLN A 225 -3.40 38.99 2.34
N LEU A 226 -2.16 38.49 2.48
CA LEU A 226 -0.97 39.05 1.86
C LEU A 226 -0.85 38.70 0.36
N MET A 227 -1.36 37.53 -0.06
CA MET A 227 -1.17 36.96 -1.41
C MET A 227 -2.36 37.14 -2.37
N ASP A 228 -3.55 37.51 -1.90
CA ASP A 228 -4.70 37.86 -2.75
C ASP A 228 -4.45 39.11 -3.62
N PHE A 229 -3.29 39.76 -3.48
CA PHE A 229 -2.81 40.84 -4.32
C PHE A 229 -1.73 40.34 -5.29
N PRO A 230 -2.02 40.19 -6.59
CA PRO A 230 -1.06 39.64 -7.55
C PRO A 230 0.16 40.57 -7.73
N PRO A 231 1.40 40.06 -7.70
CA PRO A 231 2.57 40.81 -8.11
C PRO A 231 2.64 40.80 -9.65
N GLY A 232 1.76 41.56 -10.32
CA GLY A 232 1.75 41.58 -11.78
C GLY A 232 0.47 42.13 -12.40
N GLY A 233 0.30 43.44 -12.32
CA GLY A 233 -0.80 44.17 -12.96
C GLY A 233 -0.44 45.62 -13.23
N ALA A 234 0.79 45.92 -13.66
CA ALA A 234 1.09 47.22 -14.26
C ALA A 234 0.60 47.18 -15.71
N SER A 235 -0.65 47.60 -15.93
CA SER A 235 -1.25 47.78 -17.25
C SER A 235 -0.39 48.74 -18.09
N THR A 236 0.23 48.22 -19.14
CA THR A 236 0.89 49.01 -20.18
C THR A 236 -0.16 49.60 -21.12
N THR A 237 -0.98 50.53 -20.63
CA THR A 237 -1.71 51.56 -21.41
C THR A 237 -2.75 52.23 -20.50
N GLY A 238 -2.61 53.54 -20.31
CA GLY A 238 -3.71 54.45 -19.97
C GLY A 238 -4.11 54.49 -18.48
N VAL A 239 -3.65 55.54 -17.80
CA VAL A 239 -4.27 56.20 -16.64
C VAL A 239 -5.08 55.26 -15.72
N ALA A 240 -4.37 54.52 -14.86
CA ALA A 240 -4.94 53.96 -13.64
C ALA A 240 -4.32 54.72 -12.45
N THR A 241 -5.16 55.11 -11.50
CA THR A 241 -4.78 55.73 -10.23
C THR A 241 -3.81 54.82 -9.45
N PRO A 242 -2.91 55.35 -8.60
CA PRO A 242 -1.75 54.61 -8.07
C PRO A 242 -2.05 53.52 -7.02
N ASP A 243 -3.31 53.35 -6.61
CA ASP A 243 -3.67 52.71 -5.33
C ASP A 243 -4.31 51.31 -5.43
N GLU A 244 -4.68 50.80 -6.60
CA GLU A 244 -5.56 49.62 -6.69
C GLU A 244 -4.90 48.24 -6.51
N GLY A 245 -3.63 48.15 -6.08
CA GLY A 245 -2.97 46.83 -5.93
C GLY A 245 -1.79 46.75 -4.96
N ARG A 246 -1.54 47.79 -4.16
CA ARG A 246 -0.44 47.81 -3.18
C ARG A 246 -0.97 47.59 -1.76
N LEU A 247 -0.29 46.75 -0.99
CA LEU A 247 -0.55 46.62 0.45
C LEU A 247 -0.38 48.00 1.11
N THR A 248 -1.45 48.52 1.70
CA THR A 248 -1.40 49.82 2.39
C THR A 248 -0.54 49.70 3.66
N HIS A 249 0.16 50.75 4.06
CA HIS A 249 0.96 50.78 5.29
C HIS A 249 0.23 50.25 6.54
N PRO A 250 -1.04 50.64 6.83
CA PRO A 250 -1.76 50.10 7.97
C PRO A 250 -2.01 48.60 7.86
N MET A 251 -2.21 48.06 6.65
CA MET A 251 -2.34 46.61 6.43
C MET A 251 -1.02 45.88 6.68
N ILE A 252 0.12 46.45 6.27
CA ILE A 252 1.45 45.88 6.52
C ILE A 252 1.72 45.81 8.02
N VAL A 253 1.50 46.93 8.74
CA VAL A 253 1.67 47.00 10.20
C VAL A 253 0.72 46.03 10.91
N ALA A 254 -0.54 45.97 10.50
CA ALA A 254 -1.52 45.05 11.06
C ALA A 254 -1.13 43.59 10.83
N SER A 255 -0.65 43.24 9.62
CA SER A 255 -0.21 41.89 9.28
C SER A 255 1.00 41.46 10.10
N LEU A 256 2.00 42.33 10.27
CA LEU A 256 3.17 42.06 11.13
C LEU A 256 2.78 41.90 12.59
N HIS A 257 1.85 42.72 13.09
CA HIS A 257 1.35 42.62 14.45
C HIS A 257 0.58 41.31 14.67
N GLN A 258 -0.23 40.89 13.70
CA GLN A 258 -0.89 39.58 13.71
C GLN A 258 0.13 38.44 13.70
N ILE A 259 1.18 38.51 12.87
CA ILE A 259 2.27 37.51 12.83
C ILE A 259 2.95 37.42 14.20
N TYR A 260 3.27 38.55 14.82
CA TYR A 260 3.84 38.59 16.17
C TYR A 260 2.90 37.94 17.21
N GLY A 261 1.61 38.23 17.11
CA GLY A 261 0.56 37.63 17.94
C GLY A 261 0.42 36.11 17.84
N VAL A 262 0.84 35.50 16.73
CA VAL A 262 0.85 34.03 16.58
C VAL A 262 1.90 33.37 17.49
N PHE A 263 3.02 34.05 17.73
CA PHE A 263 4.13 33.50 18.51
C PHE A 263 4.09 33.91 19.98
N GLU A 264 3.65 35.13 20.27
CA GLU A 264 3.61 35.70 21.62
C GLU A 264 2.19 36.22 21.94
N PRO A 265 1.21 35.32 22.20
CA PRO A 265 -0.19 35.71 22.38
C PRO A 265 -0.43 36.55 23.64
N GLU A 266 0.41 36.38 24.67
CA GLU A 266 0.31 37.13 25.93
C GLU A 266 0.78 38.59 25.77
N ALA A 267 1.73 38.85 24.87
CA ALA A 267 2.26 40.20 24.62
C ALA A 267 1.22 41.14 23.97
N LEU A 268 0.26 40.59 23.20
CA LEU A 268 -0.84 41.36 22.61
C LEU A 268 -1.76 42.00 23.67
N SER A 269 -1.86 41.40 24.85
CA SER A 269 -2.73 41.91 25.93
C SER A 269 -2.08 43.04 26.75
N LEU A 270 -0.75 43.14 26.73
CA LEU A 270 0.03 44.04 27.56
C LEU A 270 0.42 45.36 26.86
N THR A 271 0.42 45.41 25.52
CA THR A 271 0.77 46.62 24.76
C THR A 271 -0.28 46.93 23.67
N PRO A 272 -1.25 47.83 23.92
CA PRO A 272 -2.33 48.14 22.97
C PRO A 272 -1.95 49.12 21.84
N SER A 273 -0.67 49.43 21.62
CA SER A 273 -0.25 50.42 20.62
C SER A 273 0.87 49.91 19.70
N PRO A 274 0.78 50.11 18.37
CA PRO A 274 1.87 49.88 17.43
C PRO A 274 2.94 50.98 17.58
N THR A 275 3.59 51.04 18.74
CA THR A 275 4.69 51.99 19.02
C THR A 275 5.98 51.59 18.31
N ARG A 276 6.11 50.33 17.89
CA ARG A 276 7.20 49.86 17.03
C ARG A 276 6.78 49.95 15.56
N GLY A 277 7.60 50.60 14.75
CA GLY A 277 7.45 50.59 13.29
C GLY A 277 7.58 49.18 12.69
N VAL A 278 7.33 49.07 11.38
CA VAL A 278 7.45 47.82 10.61
C VAL A 278 8.82 47.17 10.84
N PHE A 279 9.90 47.95 10.70
CA PHE A 279 11.28 47.46 10.83
C PHE A 279 11.60 47.01 12.25
N GLY A 280 11.17 47.75 13.28
CA GLY A 280 11.36 47.35 14.68
C GLY A 280 10.62 46.07 15.06
N THR A 281 9.39 45.89 14.57
CA THR A 281 8.64 44.64 14.78
C THR A 281 9.29 43.47 14.04
N ALA A 282 9.73 43.69 12.80
CA ALA A 282 10.47 42.70 12.03
C ALA A 282 11.80 42.32 12.71
N ARG A 283 12.54 43.28 13.28
CA ARG A 283 13.79 43.04 14.00
C ARG A 283 13.60 42.14 15.21
N VAL A 284 12.56 42.39 16.01
CA VAL A 284 12.23 41.53 17.17
C VAL A 284 11.85 40.13 16.71
N LEU A 285 11.04 40.02 15.64
CA LEU A 285 10.64 38.73 15.09
C LEU A 285 11.86 37.91 14.63
N LEU A 286 12.76 38.51 13.85
CA LEU A 286 13.97 37.82 13.38
C LEU A 286 14.99 37.56 14.49
N GLY A 287 15.27 38.55 15.33
CA GLY A 287 16.39 38.51 16.27
C GLY A 287 16.09 37.84 17.59
N GLN A 288 14.81 37.77 18.01
CA GLN A 288 14.42 37.19 19.30
C GLN A 288 13.47 36.02 19.15
N THR A 289 12.38 36.17 18.38
CA THR A 289 11.33 35.15 18.35
C THR A 289 11.75 33.90 17.58
N LEU A 290 12.39 34.05 16.42
CA LEU A 290 12.84 32.93 15.60
C LEU A 290 13.94 32.08 16.28
N PRO A 291 15.06 32.66 16.75
CA PRO A 291 16.08 31.88 17.47
C PRO A 291 15.52 31.32 18.78
N GLY A 292 14.75 32.10 19.54
CA GLY A 292 14.12 31.62 20.78
C GLY A 292 13.16 30.44 20.55
N LEU A 293 12.45 30.41 19.42
CA LEU A 293 11.59 29.29 19.05
C LEU A 293 12.41 28.03 18.71
N LYS A 294 13.55 28.17 18.02
CA LYS A 294 14.48 27.05 17.75
C LYS A 294 15.15 26.52 19.02
N GLU A 295 15.56 27.40 19.93
CA GLU A 295 16.14 27.02 21.22
C GLU A 295 15.13 26.27 22.09
N ARG A 296 13.90 26.79 22.20
CA ARG A 296 12.82 26.12 22.93
C ARG A 296 12.48 24.75 22.32
N HIS A 297 12.42 24.66 20.98
CA HIS A 297 12.22 23.39 20.27
C HIS A 297 13.35 22.41 20.57
N THR A 298 14.60 22.79 20.37
CA THR A 298 15.75 21.89 20.57
C THR A 298 15.86 21.40 22.02
N ALA A 299 15.60 22.28 22.99
CA ALA A 299 15.60 21.92 24.41
C ALA A 299 14.58 20.82 24.75
N THR A 300 13.35 20.89 24.20
CA THR A 300 12.32 19.88 24.45
C THR A 300 12.45 18.66 23.54
N PHE A 301 12.78 18.87 22.26
CA PHE A 301 12.87 17.85 21.22
C PHE A 301 14.01 16.86 21.45
N THR A 302 15.17 17.31 21.96
CA THR A 302 16.33 16.43 22.20
C THR A 302 16.02 15.29 23.18
N ALA A 303 15.16 15.51 24.18
CA ALA A 303 14.71 14.49 25.12
C ALA A 303 13.68 13.50 24.54
N LEU A 304 12.95 13.92 23.51
CA LEU A 304 11.87 13.16 22.87
C LEU A 304 12.33 12.39 21.62
N LYS A 305 13.50 12.73 21.09
CA LYS A 305 14.09 12.11 19.90
C LYS A 305 14.36 10.63 20.11
N ARG A 306 14.27 9.85 19.02
CA ARG A 306 14.65 8.43 19.04
C ARG A 306 16.12 8.22 19.45
N PRO A 307 16.44 7.07 20.08
CA PRO A 307 17.80 6.71 20.43
C PRO A 307 18.74 6.67 19.21
N SER A 308 20.05 6.78 19.47
CA SER A 308 21.05 6.80 18.40
C SER A 308 20.98 5.54 17.52
N ARG A 309 21.35 5.68 16.25
CA ARG A 309 21.27 4.58 15.27
C ARG A 309 22.09 3.37 15.68
N PHE A 310 23.21 3.56 16.36
CA PHE A 310 24.02 2.47 16.90
C PHE A 310 23.30 1.68 17.99
N VAL A 311 22.57 2.36 18.88
CA VAL A 311 21.73 1.71 19.90
C VAL A 311 20.59 0.92 19.26
N LEU A 312 20.04 1.39 18.14
CA LEU A 312 19.00 0.62 17.44
C LEU A 312 19.59 -0.52 16.58
N ALA A 313 20.80 -0.36 16.05
CA ALA A 313 21.41 -1.30 15.11
C ALA A 313 22.23 -2.41 15.78
N TRP A 314 22.65 -2.27 17.04
CA TRP A 314 23.54 -3.24 17.69
C TRP A 314 23.03 -4.70 17.63
N PRO A 315 21.71 -5.01 17.77
CA PRO A 315 21.29 -6.40 17.70
C PRO A 315 21.55 -6.97 16.31
N ARG A 316 21.34 -6.17 15.27
CA ARG A 316 21.61 -6.57 13.87
C ARG A 316 23.09 -6.65 13.57
N LEU A 317 23.91 -5.76 14.15
CA LEU A 317 25.36 -5.77 13.94
C LEU A 317 26.04 -6.96 14.63
N ILE A 318 25.55 -7.38 15.80
CA ILE A 318 26.13 -8.50 16.55
C ILE A 318 25.55 -9.84 16.08
N LEU A 319 24.23 -9.96 15.90
CA LEU A 319 23.58 -11.22 15.48
C LEU A 319 23.57 -11.44 13.97
N GLY A 320 23.67 -10.38 13.17
CA GLY A 320 23.62 -10.46 11.70
C GLY A 320 24.74 -11.31 11.10
N PRO A 321 26.03 -11.02 11.40
CA PRO A 321 27.16 -11.79 10.87
C PRO A 321 27.11 -13.30 11.19
N PRO A 322 26.88 -13.75 12.46
CA PRO A 322 26.80 -15.18 12.74
C PRO A 322 25.58 -15.83 12.08
N LEU A 323 24.42 -15.16 12.05
CA LEU A 323 23.23 -15.68 11.35
C LEU A 323 23.47 -15.81 9.84
N LEU A 324 24.13 -14.82 9.23
CA LEU A 324 24.50 -14.86 7.82
C LEU A 324 25.48 -16.00 7.54
N LEU A 325 26.49 -16.19 8.39
CA LEU A 325 27.43 -17.30 8.24
C LEU A 325 26.76 -18.66 8.43
N LEU A 326 25.83 -18.79 9.37
CA LEU A 326 25.07 -20.03 9.60
C LEU A 326 24.14 -20.34 8.42
N THR A 327 23.40 -19.34 7.93
CA THR A 327 22.52 -19.50 6.76
C THR A 327 23.31 -19.79 5.50
N ALA A 328 24.41 -19.07 5.24
CA ALA A 328 25.31 -19.34 4.12
C ALA A 328 25.93 -20.74 4.21
N ARG A 329 26.38 -21.17 5.40
CA ARG A 329 26.92 -22.51 5.62
C ARG A 329 25.86 -23.59 5.41
N SER A 330 24.64 -23.36 5.89
CA SER A 330 23.51 -24.28 5.70
C SER A 330 23.16 -24.40 4.22
N LEU A 331 23.07 -23.27 3.51
CA LEU A 331 22.75 -23.21 2.08
C LEU A 331 23.85 -23.85 1.22
N TYR A 332 25.11 -23.64 1.59
CA TYR A 332 26.24 -24.29 0.94
C TYR A 332 26.21 -25.81 1.14
N ARG A 333 25.85 -26.28 2.34
CA ARG A 333 25.69 -27.71 2.65
C ARG A 333 24.53 -28.34 1.87
N SER A 334 23.44 -27.60 1.65
CA SER A 334 22.26 -28.08 0.91
C SER A 334 22.33 -27.88 -0.60
N ARG A 335 23.45 -27.42 -1.18
CA ARG A 335 23.61 -27.19 -2.62
C ARG A 335 23.21 -28.39 -3.49
N ALA A 336 23.55 -29.60 -3.06
CA ALA A 336 23.23 -30.83 -3.78
C ALA A 336 21.72 -31.12 -3.74
N SER A 337 21.09 -30.90 -2.58
CA SER A 337 19.64 -31.07 -2.41
C SER A 337 18.85 -30.01 -3.17
N LEU A 338 19.29 -28.75 -3.17
CA LEU A 338 18.65 -27.68 -3.96
C LEU A 338 18.77 -27.93 -5.46
N TRP A 339 19.92 -28.44 -5.91
CA TRP A 339 20.11 -28.83 -7.30
C TRP A 339 19.23 -30.01 -7.69
N GLN A 340 19.15 -31.04 -6.84
CA GLN A 340 18.20 -32.14 -7.03
C GLN A 340 16.75 -31.66 -7.01
N MET A 341 16.39 -30.71 -6.14
CA MET A 341 15.05 -30.14 -6.09
C MET A 341 14.72 -29.35 -7.37
N ALA A 342 15.70 -28.67 -7.97
CA ALA A 342 15.54 -28.00 -9.25
C ALA A 342 15.38 -28.99 -10.41
N ILE A 343 16.20 -30.06 -10.44
CA ILE A 343 16.09 -31.14 -11.44
C ILE A 343 14.72 -31.83 -11.31
N ASN A 344 14.36 -32.27 -10.11
CA ASN A 344 13.09 -32.95 -9.83
C ASN A 344 11.90 -32.03 -10.13
N GLY A 345 12.00 -30.73 -9.83
CA GLY A 345 10.98 -29.74 -10.17
C GLY A 345 10.81 -29.60 -11.68
N GLY A 346 11.91 -29.53 -12.43
CA GLY A 346 11.88 -29.49 -13.90
C GLY A 346 11.31 -30.78 -14.50
N GLU A 347 11.67 -31.94 -13.96
CA GLU A 347 11.14 -33.23 -14.38
C GLU A 347 9.64 -33.36 -14.09
N THR A 348 9.19 -32.87 -12.93
CA THR A 348 7.77 -32.85 -12.54
C THR A 348 6.95 -31.97 -13.48
N VAL A 349 7.44 -30.78 -13.81
CA VAL A 349 6.77 -29.89 -14.79
C VAL A 349 6.73 -30.55 -16.17
N ARG A 350 7.81 -31.20 -16.60
CA ARG A 350 7.86 -31.90 -17.89
C ARG A 350 6.90 -33.08 -17.94
N SER A 351 6.82 -33.88 -16.88
CA SER A 351 5.91 -35.01 -16.74
C SER A 351 4.46 -34.53 -16.72
N PHE A 352 4.15 -33.48 -15.97
CA PHE A 352 2.83 -32.86 -15.95
C PHE A 352 2.41 -32.40 -17.36
N TRP A 353 3.30 -31.70 -18.09
CA TRP A 353 2.98 -31.22 -19.43
C TRP A 353 2.77 -32.35 -20.44
N ARG A 354 3.58 -33.41 -20.38
CA ARG A 354 3.46 -34.55 -21.29
C ARG A 354 2.18 -35.35 -21.00
N SER A 355 1.98 -35.78 -19.75
CA SER A 355 0.95 -36.75 -19.41
C SER A 355 -0.43 -36.14 -19.17
N TYR A 356 -0.51 -34.88 -18.71
CA TYR A 356 -1.80 -34.24 -18.41
C TYR A 356 -2.25 -33.22 -19.46
N VAL A 357 -1.35 -32.70 -20.31
CA VAL A 357 -1.71 -31.72 -21.34
C VAL A 357 -1.58 -32.31 -22.74
N ILE A 358 -0.44 -32.90 -23.09
CA ILE A 358 -0.17 -33.36 -24.47
C ILE A 358 -0.89 -34.67 -24.79
N GLU A 359 -0.68 -35.73 -23.99
CA GLU A 359 -1.26 -37.06 -24.21
C GLU A 359 -2.80 -37.02 -24.33
N PRO A 360 -3.53 -36.30 -23.47
CA PRO A 360 -4.99 -36.24 -23.57
C PRO A 360 -5.48 -35.44 -24.79
N ILE A 361 -4.78 -34.39 -25.22
CA ILE A 361 -5.13 -33.64 -26.45
C ILE A 361 -4.93 -34.52 -27.69
N ILE A 362 -3.86 -35.33 -27.72
CA ILE A 362 -3.61 -36.29 -28.80
C ILE A 362 -4.67 -37.41 -28.78
N GLY A 363 -5.05 -37.90 -27.60
CA GLY A 363 -6.15 -38.85 -27.42
C GLY A 363 -7.44 -38.36 -28.05
N ILE A 364 -7.92 -37.19 -27.62
CA ILE A 364 -9.13 -36.54 -28.16
C ILE A 364 -9.02 -36.31 -29.68
N LEU A 365 -7.87 -35.85 -30.17
CA LEU A 365 -7.66 -35.59 -31.59
C LEU A 365 -7.69 -36.88 -32.43
N ASN A 366 -7.11 -37.97 -31.94
CA ASN A 366 -7.15 -39.27 -32.60
C ASN A 366 -8.54 -39.89 -32.56
N THR A 367 -9.29 -39.74 -31.45
CA THR A 367 -10.67 -40.22 -31.34
C THR A 367 -11.60 -39.48 -32.30
N VAL A 368 -11.42 -38.17 -32.49
CA VAL A 368 -12.19 -37.36 -33.45
C VAL A 368 -11.79 -37.62 -34.90
N ARG A 369 -10.49 -37.86 -35.15
CA ARG A 369 -9.97 -38.08 -36.51
C ARG A 369 -10.20 -39.50 -37.03
N THR A 370 -10.18 -40.49 -36.15
CA THR A 370 -10.31 -41.92 -36.49
C THR A 370 -11.69 -42.43 -36.09
N GLY A 371 -12.75 -41.73 -36.50
CA GLY A 371 -14.13 -42.07 -36.16
C GLY A 371 -14.47 -43.55 -36.37
N GLY A 372 -14.34 -44.33 -35.29
CA GLY A 372 -15.01 -45.60 -35.03
C GLY A 372 -14.74 -46.84 -35.90
N ASP A 373 -14.04 -46.82 -37.03
CA ASP A 373 -14.24 -47.90 -38.03
C ASP A 373 -13.15 -49.00 -38.12
N GLU A 374 -11.91 -48.81 -37.65
CA GLU A 374 -10.83 -49.76 -38.03
C GLU A 374 -10.47 -50.84 -36.99
N GLY A 375 -10.79 -50.65 -35.70
CA GLY A 375 -10.37 -51.61 -34.66
C GLY A 375 -11.35 -52.74 -34.32
N MET A 376 -12.63 -52.60 -34.68
CA MET A 376 -13.72 -53.35 -34.01
C MET A 376 -14.54 -54.27 -34.94
N ARG A 377 -14.40 -54.12 -36.26
CA ARG A 377 -15.32 -54.76 -37.20
C ARG A 377 -15.03 -56.24 -37.47
N VAL A 378 -13.95 -56.79 -36.89
CA VAL A 378 -13.40 -58.11 -37.24
C VAL A 378 -13.72 -59.19 -36.20
N ILE A 379 -14.02 -58.86 -34.93
CA ILE A 379 -14.17 -59.89 -33.88
C ILE A 379 -15.65 -60.32 -33.67
N SER A 380 -16.61 -59.40 -33.75
CA SER A 380 -18.03 -59.72 -33.52
C SER A 380 -18.76 -60.34 -34.72
N LYS A 381 -18.29 -60.09 -35.96
CA LYS A 381 -18.88 -60.67 -37.17
C LYS A 381 -18.62 -62.16 -37.29
N GLU A 382 -17.44 -62.62 -36.88
CA GLU A 382 -17.07 -64.04 -36.96
C GLU A 382 -17.88 -64.90 -35.99
N GLY A 383 -18.12 -64.41 -34.76
CA GLY A 383 -18.96 -65.09 -33.77
C GLY A 383 -20.43 -65.20 -34.20
N LEU A 384 -21.02 -64.09 -34.68
CA LEU A 384 -22.42 -64.07 -35.13
C LEU A 384 -22.65 -64.93 -36.37
N LYS A 385 -21.68 -64.94 -37.30
CA LYS A 385 -21.73 -65.76 -38.52
C LYS A 385 -21.62 -67.25 -38.22
N SER A 386 -20.79 -67.63 -37.24
CA SER A 386 -20.68 -69.02 -36.77
C SER A 386 -21.97 -69.51 -36.13
N ASP A 387 -22.62 -68.68 -35.31
CA ASP A 387 -23.83 -69.08 -34.61
C ASP A 387 -25.05 -69.13 -35.56
N LEU A 388 -25.14 -68.26 -36.57
CA LEU A 388 -26.15 -68.35 -37.64
C LEU A 388 -25.98 -69.61 -38.52
N ASP A 389 -24.74 -69.99 -38.84
CA ASP A 389 -24.46 -71.22 -39.63
C ASP A 389 -24.87 -72.48 -38.85
N SER A 390 -24.65 -72.49 -37.53
CA SER A 390 -25.11 -73.58 -36.66
C SER A 390 -26.64 -73.69 -36.63
N LEU A 391 -27.33 -72.54 -36.60
CA LEU A 391 -28.80 -72.48 -36.55
C LEU A 391 -29.42 -72.91 -37.90
N GLU A 392 -28.82 -72.52 -39.03
CA GLU A 392 -29.20 -72.95 -40.39
C GLU A 392 -29.14 -74.49 -40.50
N ARG A 393 -28.02 -75.11 -40.10
CA ARG A 393 -27.87 -76.58 -40.15
C ARG A 393 -28.86 -77.32 -39.26
N MET A 394 -29.18 -76.76 -38.09
CA MET A 394 -30.08 -77.40 -37.14
C MET A 394 -31.53 -77.38 -37.63
N VAL A 395 -31.98 -76.28 -38.23
CA VAL A 395 -33.34 -76.15 -38.76
C VAL A 395 -33.53 -76.99 -40.03
N ILE A 396 -32.53 -77.03 -40.92
CA ILE A 396 -32.56 -77.91 -42.11
C ILE A 396 -32.66 -79.39 -41.71
N SER A 397 -31.92 -79.79 -40.67
CA SER A 397 -32.02 -81.18 -40.18
C SER A 397 -33.41 -81.52 -39.65
N LEU A 398 -34.07 -80.58 -38.96
CA LEU A 398 -35.40 -80.79 -38.38
C LEU A 398 -36.51 -80.81 -39.44
N SER A 399 -36.43 -79.95 -40.46
CA SER A 399 -37.42 -79.90 -41.55
C SER A 399 -37.37 -81.16 -42.44
N THR A 400 -36.17 -81.70 -42.68
CA THR A 400 -35.96 -82.94 -43.43
C THR A 400 -36.53 -84.15 -42.68
N GLU A 401 -36.35 -84.22 -41.36
CA GLU A 401 -36.74 -85.37 -40.53
C GLU A 401 -38.26 -85.46 -40.27
N LYS A 402 -38.95 -84.31 -40.04
CA LYS A 402 -40.38 -84.31 -39.68
C LYS A 402 -41.35 -84.10 -40.86
N PHE A 403 -40.94 -83.42 -41.94
CA PHE A 403 -41.88 -83.00 -42.99
C PHE A 403 -41.63 -83.59 -44.38
N SER A 404 -40.50 -84.30 -44.59
CA SER A 404 -40.15 -84.86 -45.91
C SER A 404 -40.28 -83.85 -47.06
N TYR A 405 -39.86 -82.60 -46.85
CA TYR A 405 -39.92 -81.55 -47.85
C TYR A 405 -38.98 -81.83 -49.04
N THR A 406 -39.39 -81.45 -50.24
CA THR A 406 -38.55 -81.51 -51.45
C THR A 406 -37.45 -80.43 -51.42
N PRO A 407 -36.31 -80.65 -52.09
CA PRO A 407 -35.10 -79.81 -51.95
C PRO A 407 -35.29 -78.35 -52.33
N GLU A 408 -36.32 -78.00 -53.11
CA GLU A 408 -36.62 -76.62 -53.51
C GLU A 408 -37.27 -75.79 -52.38
N GLN A 409 -38.03 -76.42 -51.48
CA GLN A 409 -38.69 -75.74 -50.35
C GLN A 409 -37.71 -75.48 -49.20
N ILE A 410 -36.70 -76.34 -49.05
CA ILE A 410 -35.61 -76.16 -48.08
C ILE A 410 -34.76 -74.94 -48.44
N ALA A 411 -34.56 -74.64 -49.73
CA ALA A 411 -33.82 -73.47 -50.18
C ALA A 411 -34.55 -72.15 -49.85
N GLN A 412 -35.87 -72.09 -50.02
CA GLN A 412 -36.68 -70.92 -49.66
C GLN A 412 -36.74 -70.70 -48.14
N LEU A 413 -36.85 -71.77 -47.36
CA LEU A 413 -36.80 -71.69 -45.89
C LEU A 413 -35.42 -71.22 -45.39
N THR A 414 -34.34 -71.65 -46.05
CA THR A 414 -32.96 -71.21 -45.74
C THR A 414 -32.76 -69.72 -46.03
N GLU A 415 -33.35 -69.21 -47.11
CA GLU A 415 -33.31 -67.78 -47.45
C GLU A 415 -34.13 -66.93 -46.46
N GLN A 416 -35.31 -67.43 -46.04
CA GLN A 416 -36.14 -66.77 -45.01
C GLN A 416 -35.49 -66.78 -43.62
N ILE A 417 -34.75 -67.85 -43.27
CA ILE A 417 -33.96 -67.92 -42.03
C ILE A 417 -32.78 -66.94 -42.04
N ARG A 418 -32.11 -66.77 -43.20
CA ARG A 418 -31.08 -65.72 -43.36
C ARG A 418 -31.67 -64.30 -43.31
N ALA A 419 -32.94 -64.14 -43.67
CA ALA A 419 -33.68 -62.90 -43.50
C ALA A 419 -34.23 -62.68 -42.08
N GLY A 420 -34.16 -63.69 -41.20
CA GLY A 420 -34.48 -63.59 -39.78
C GLY A 420 -35.94 -63.89 -39.39
N ASP A 421 -36.77 -64.42 -40.31
CA ASP A 421 -38.16 -64.80 -40.01
C ASP A 421 -38.24 -66.29 -39.62
N LEU A 422 -38.59 -66.55 -38.35
CA LEU A 422 -38.61 -67.88 -37.72
C LEU A 422 -40.03 -68.33 -37.33
N THR A 423 -41.05 -67.67 -37.88
CA THR A 423 -42.46 -67.84 -37.47
C THR A 423 -42.97 -69.27 -37.62
N GLU A 424 -42.55 -69.99 -38.67
CA GLU A 424 -43.01 -71.35 -38.96
C GLU A 424 -42.41 -72.41 -38.01
N VAL A 425 -41.16 -72.22 -37.57
CA VAL A 425 -40.50 -73.08 -36.56
C VAL A 425 -41.11 -72.84 -35.17
N MET A 426 -41.56 -71.61 -34.89
CA MET A 426 -42.18 -71.23 -33.61
C MET A 426 -43.57 -71.85 -33.41
N MET A 427 -44.36 -71.99 -34.48
CA MET A 427 -45.64 -72.73 -34.42
C MET A 427 -45.47 -74.21 -34.09
N LEU A 428 -44.35 -74.83 -34.50
CA LEU A 428 -44.04 -76.23 -34.15
C LEU A 428 -43.79 -76.42 -32.65
N TYR A 429 -43.10 -75.45 -32.04
CA TYR A 429 -42.81 -75.45 -30.60
C TYR A 429 -44.10 -75.36 -29.78
N GLU A 430 -45.05 -74.54 -30.23
CA GLU A 430 -46.32 -74.33 -29.54
C GLU A 430 -47.24 -75.56 -29.57
N ASN A 431 -47.11 -76.41 -30.59
CA ASN A 431 -47.81 -77.70 -30.63
C ASN A 431 -47.08 -78.77 -29.80
N ASP A 432 -45.75 -78.84 -29.84
CA ASP A 432 -44.98 -79.83 -29.09
C ASP A 432 -44.99 -79.56 -27.56
N ILE A 433 -45.19 -78.30 -27.11
CA ILE A 433 -45.38 -77.91 -25.70
C ILE A 433 -46.74 -78.36 -25.13
N LYS A 434 -47.77 -78.51 -25.97
CA LYS A 434 -49.11 -78.90 -25.49
C LYS A 434 -49.17 -80.36 -25.01
N GLN A 435 -48.17 -81.20 -25.32
CA GLN A 435 -48.05 -82.58 -24.82
C GLN A 435 -46.63 -82.87 -24.29
N PRO A 436 -46.26 -82.31 -23.12
CA PRO A 436 -44.87 -82.25 -22.67
C PRO A 436 -44.25 -83.63 -22.36
N LEU A 437 -45.05 -84.59 -21.87
CA LEU A 437 -44.56 -85.92 -21.49
C LEU A 437 -44.36 -86.87 -22.67
N LYS A 438 -45.12 -86.75 -23.75
CA LYS A 438 -44.92 -87.57 -24.96
C LYS A 438 -43.73 -87.06 -25.79
N SER A 439 -43.60 -85.74 -25.96
CA SER A 439 -42.57 -85.13 -26.80
C SER A 439 -41.16 -85.17 -26.19
N ALA A 440 -41.03 -85.34 -24.87
CA ALA A 440 -39.75 -85.57 -24.20
C ALA A 440 -39.18 -86.98 -24.46
N ILE A 441 -40.06 -87.99 -24.58
CA ILE A 441 -39.67 -89.40 -24.81
C ILE A 441 -39.34 -89.64 -26.29
N THR A 442 -39.97 -88.92 -27.21
CA THR A 442 -39.66 -88.96 -28.66
C THR A 442 -38.43 -88.11 -29.03
N GLY A 443 -37.83 -87.38 -28.07
CA GLY A 443 -36.56 -86.67 -28.25
C GLY A 443 -36.64 -85.30 -28.95
N THR A 444 -37.82 -84.82 -29.33
CA THR A 444 -37.97 -83.56 -30.09
C THR A 444 -37.94 -82.31 -29.22
N LEU A 445 -38.46 -82.37 -27.98
CA LEU A 445 -38.57 -81.22 -27.08
C LEU A 445 -37.20 -80.71 -26.57
N ILE A 446 -36.28 -81.63 -26.27
CA ILE A 446 -34.91 -81.29 -25.86
C ILE A 446 -34.17 -80.55 -26.97
N ARG A 447 -34.39 -80.95 -28.24
CA ARG A 447 -33.77 -80.33 -29.41
C ARG A 447 -34.24 -78.89 -29.64
N THR A 448 -35.53 -78.63 -29.45
CA THR A 448 -36.09 -77.26 -29.56
C THR A 448 -35.66 -76.35 -28.41
N LEU A 449 -35.49 -76.89 -27.21
CA LEU A 449 -34.97 -76.17 -26.06
C LEU A 449 -33.48 -75.80 -26.24
N LEU A 450 -32.68 -76.69 -26.84
CA LEU A 450 -31.29 -76.39 -27.22
C LEU A 450 -31.20 -75.28 -28.30
N ILE A 451 -32.12 -75.27 -29.27
CA ILE A 451 -32.24 -74.16 -30.25
C ILE A 451 -32.54 -72.84 -29.54
N GLN A 452 -33.43 -72.84 -28.54
CA GLN A 452 -33.74 -71.63 -27.77
C GLN A 452 -32.56 -71.13 -26.95
N ILE A 453 -31.81 -72.01 -26.29
CA ILE A 453 -30.60 -71.62 -25.56
C ILE A 453 -29.58 -70.98 -26.51
N GLN A 454 -29.41 -71.54 -27.71
CA GLN A 454 -28.51 -70.97 -28.71
C GLN A 454 -29.01 -69.62 -29.26
N LYS A 455 -30.31 -69.46 -29.47
CA LYS A 455 -30.90 -68.17 -29.86
C LYS A 455 -30.76 -67.11 -28.76
N THR A 456 -31.00 -67.47 -27.51
CA THR A 456 -30.79 -66.56 -26.38
C THR A 456 -29.33 -66.15 -26.23
N LYS A 457 -28.37 -67.05 -26.50
CA LYS A 457 -26.96 -66.70 -26.54
C LYS A 457 -26.65 -65.68 -27.64
N VAL A 458 -27.17 -65.88 -28.84
CA VAL A 458 -27.01 -64.93 -29.98
C VAL A 458 -27.64 -63.58 -29.68
N ASP A 459 -28.85 -63.56 -29.12
CA ASP A 459 -29.56 -62.33 -28.78
C ASP A 459 -28.84 -61.56 -27.65
N ILE A 460 -28.25 -62.28 -26.68
CA ILE A 460 -27.39 -61.71 -25.63
C ILE A 460 -26.10 -61.16 -26.23
N ASP A 461 -25.42 -61.88 -27.12
CA ASP A 461 -24.19 -61.42 -27.76
C ASP A 461 -24.45 -60.17 -28.63
N PHE A 462 -25.59 -60.10 -29.31
CA PHE A 462 -26.04 -58.92 -30.05
C PHE A 462 -26.39 -57.74 -29.12
N ALA A 463 -27.07 -58.00 -27.99
CA ALA A 463 -27.37 -56.99 -26.98
C ALA A 463 -26.12 -56.46 -26.26
N LEU A 464 -25.15 -57.34 -25.96
CA LEU A 464 -23.84 -56.99 -25.39
C LEU A 464 -23.04 -56.11 -26.36
N THR A 465 -23.14 -56.37 -27.67
CA THR A 465 -22.57 -55.50 -28.71
C THR A 465 -23.24 -54.11 -28.73
N GLY A 466 -24.55 -54.04 -28.41
CA GLY A 466 -25.27 -52.79 -28.23
C GLY A 466 -24.86 -52.00 -26.99
N ILE A 467 -24.53 -52.69 -25.88
CA ILE A 467 -24.03 -52.07 -24.63
C ILE A 467 -22.65 -51.46 -24.85
N ASP A 468 -21.76 -52.17 -25.54
CA ASP A 468 -20.43 -51.66 -25.87
C ASP A 468 -20.53 -50.38 -26.72
N LYS A 469 -21.48 -50.34 -27.66
CA LYS A 469 -21.79 -49.16 -28.48
C LYS A 469 -22.34 -47.98 -27.65
N LEU A 470 -23.08 -48.25 -26.58
CA LEU A 470 -23.62 -47.24 -25.66
C LEU A 470 -22.55 -46.68 -24.70
N LEU A 471 -21.69 -47.55 -24.16
CA LEU A 471 -20.53 -47.13 -23.35
C LEU A 471 -19.55 -46.30 -24.17
N ARG A 472 -19.29 -46.69 -25.43
CA ARG A 472 -18.45 -45.93 -26.37
C ARG A 472 -19.04 -44.57 -26.75
N SER A 473 -20.36 -44.47 -26.89
CA SER A 473 -21.05 -43.21 -27.17
C SER A 473 -20.94 -42.18 -26.02
N GLN A 474 -20.57 -42.62 -24.82
CA GLN A 474 -20.33 -41.75 -23.66
C GLN A 474 -18.83 -41.64 -23.31
N GLU A 475 -17.97 -42.43 -23.95
CA GLU A 475 -16.50 -42.37 -23.80
C GLU A 475 -15.98 -40.96 -24.12
N LEU A 476 -16.56 -40.29 -25.12
CA LEU A 476 -16.17 -38.93 -25.52
C LEU A 476 -16.46 -37.89 -24.42
N THR A 477 -17.60 -38.02 -23.71
CA THR A 477 -17.90 -37.17 -22.55
C THR A 477 -17.03 -37.50 -21.33
N PHE A 478 -16.68 -38.77 -21.11
CA PHE A 478 -15.78 -39.17 -20.03
C PHE A 478 -14.33 -38.73 -20.28
N GLU A 479 -13.85 -38.78 -21.52
CA GLU A 479 -12.51 -38.31 -21.92
C GLU A 479 -12.40 -36.78 -21.76
N PHE A 480 -13.44 -36.02 -22.13
CA PHE A 480 -13.48 -34.56 -21.95
C PHE A 480 -13.50 -34.14 -20.47
N VAL A 481 -14.21 -34.88 -19.62
CA VAL A 481 -14.25 -34.64 -18.16
C VAL A 481 -12.90 -34.92 -17.50
N GLY A 482 -12.14 -35.89 -18.00
CA GLY A 482 -10.78 -36.19 -17.51
C GLY A 482 -9.75 -35.08 -17.75
N VAL A 483 -9.95 -34.24 -18.79
CA VAL A 483 -9.02 -33.15 -19.16
C VAL A 483 -9.32 -31.82 -18.45
N ALA A 484 -10.54 -31.66 -17.92
CA ALA A 484 -10.99 -30.42 -17.29
C ALA A 484 -10.10 -29.94 -16.11
N PRO A 485 -9.63 -30.80 -15.18
CA PRO A 485 -8.77 -30.36 -14.09
C PRO A 485 -7.41 -29.81 -14.56
N ALA A 486 -6.82 -30.40 -15.61
CA ALA A 486 -5.54 -29.95 -16.16
C ALA A 486 -5.67 -28.57 -16.84
N LEU A 487 -6.74 -28.35 -17.60
CA LEU A 487 -7.03 -27.05 -18.24
C LEU A 487 -7.31 -25.95 -17.21
N ALA A 488 -8.00 -26.27 -16.11
CA ALA A 488 -8.25 -25.33 -15.02
C ALA A 488 -6.94 -24.83 -14.38
N VAL A 489 -5.99 -25.73 -14.12
CA VAL A 489 -4.67 -25.39 -13.57
C VAL A 489 -3.88 -24.50 -14.54
N VAL A 490 -3.88 -24.81 -15.83
CA VAL A 490 -3.21 -23.99 -16.87
C VAL A 490 -3.84 -22.59 -16.95
N TYR A 491 -5.17 -22.50 -16.90
CA TYR A 491 -5.88 -21.22 -16.95
C TYR A 491 -5.53 -20.32 -15.76
N VAL A 492 -5.53 -20.86 -14.53
CA VAL A 492 -5.15 -20.12 -13.32
C VAL A 492 -3.68 -19.66 -13.40
N PHE A 493 -2.79 -20.53 -13.88
CA PHE A 493 -1.36 -20.19 -14.03
C PHE A 493 -1.13 -19.08 -15.07
N VAL A 494 -1.75 -19.18 -16.24
CA VAL A 494 -1.67 -18.15 -17.29
C VAL A 494 -2.30 -16.84 -16.80
N GLY A 495 -3.41 -16.90 -16.06
CA GLY A 495 -4.02 -15.73 -15.42
C GLY A 495 -3.08 -15.03 -14.44
N TRP A 496 -2.41 -15.80 -13.57
CA TRP A 496 -1.43 -15.29 -12.61
C TRP A 496 -0.23 -14.63 -13.31
N VAL A 497 0.36 -15.29 -14.32
CA VAL A 497 1.48 -14.75 -15.11
C VAL A 497 1.06 -13.48 -15.85
N ARG A 498 -0.12 -13.47 -16.47
CA ARG A 498 -0.63 -12.33 -17.24
C ARG A 498 -0.96 -11.16 -16.34
N GLN A 499 -1.52 -11.38 -15.14
CA GLN A 499 -1.74 -10.34 -14.12
C GLN A 499 -0.42 -9.75 -13.62
N SER A 500 0.60 -10.59 -13.38
CA SER A 500 1.92 -10.15 -12.95
C SER A 500 2.64 -9.31 -14.02
N LEU A 501 2.53 -9.68 -15.30
CA LEU A 501 3.10 -8.93 -16.43
C LEU A 501 2.27 -7.70 -16.84
N ALA A 502 0.96 -7.71 -16.61
CA ALA A 502 0.06 -6.60 -16.97
C ALA A 502 -0.04 -5.50 -15.88
N GLY A 503 0.66 -5.66 -14.75
CA GLY A 503 0.60 -4.82 -13.54
C GLY A 503 0.96 -3.33 -13.67
N THR A 504 1.01 -2.75 -14.87
CA THR A 504 1.33 -1.32 -15.08
C THR A 504 0.52 -0.62 -16.18
N ARG A 505 -0.42 -1.30 -16.85
CA ARG A 505 -1.19 -0.70 -17.99
C ARG A 505 -2.70 -0.56 -17.73
N GLY A 506 -3.10 -0.24 -16.49
CA GLY A 506 -4.48 0.14 -16.16
C GLY A 506 -4.79 1.59 -16.56
N ARG A 507 -5.32 1.78 -17.78
CA ARG A 507 -5.73 3.07 -18.33
C ARG A 507 -7.19 3.37 -17.89
N GLY A 508 -7.37 3.95 -16.70
CA GLY A 508 -8.70 4.43 -16.24
C GLY A 508 -9.01 4.31 -14.74
N ARG A 509 -8.10 3.77 -13.92
CA ARG A 509 -8.35 3.56 -12.48
C ARG A 509 -7.97 4.75 -11.58
N PHE A 510 -7.23 5.72 -12.09
CA PHE A 510 -6.64 6.80 -11.28
C PHE A 510 -7.14 8.18 -11.72
N GLY A 511 -7.65 8.95 -10.76
CA GLY A 511 -7.92 10.38 -10.88
C GLY A 511 -9.02 10.75 -11.88
N GLY A 512 -10.20 11.10 -11.36
CA GLY A 512 -11.21 11.86 -12.09
C GLY A 512 -11.44 13.17 -11.35
N PRO A 513 -11.42 14.33 -12.03
CA PRO A 513 -11.68 15.61 -11.37
C PRO A 513 -13.07 15.55 -10.75
N LEU A 514 -13.17 15.85 -9.46
CA LEU A 514 -14.47 16.07 -8.83
C LEU A 514 -14.96 17.44 -9.26
N GLN A 515 -16.19 17.49 -9.75
CA GLN A 515 -16.84 18.75 -10.05
C GLN A 515 -17.29 19.37 -8.71
N PRO A 516 -16.83 20.59 -8.37
CA PRO A 516 -17.17 21.21 -7.10
C PRO A 516 -18.68 21.49 -7.06
N SER A 517 -19.36 21.04 -6.00
CA SER A 517 -20.69 21.52 -5.67
C SER A 517 -20.53 22.72 -4.73
N PRO A 518 -21.22 23.85 -4.95
CA PRO A 518 -21.05 25.03 -4.10
C PRO A 518 -21.59 24.73 -2.69
N ALA A 519 -20.72 24.30 -1.80
CA ALA A 519 -21.00 24.15 -0.37
C ALA A 519 -20.56 25.44 0.36
N PRO A 520 -21.28 25.86 1.42
CA PRO A 520 -20.85 26.98 2.25
C PRO A 520 -19.50 26.66 2.90
N GLN A 521 -18.57 27.62 2.84
CA GLN A 521 -17.28 27.55 3.52
C GLN A 521 -17.55 27.30 5.01
N THR A 522 -17.14 26.13 5.50
CA THR A 522 -17.20 25.83 6.94
C THR A 522 -15.83 26.14 7.48
N ASP A 523 -15.75 27.16 8.33
CA ASP A 523 -14.51 27.55 9.01
C ASP A 523 -14.00 26.37 9.84
N LEU A 524 -12.97 25.70 9.32
CA LEU A 524 -12.27 24.64 10.04
C LEU A 524 -11.49 25.28 11.18
N ALA A 525 -11.53 24.65 12.35
CA ALA A 525 -10.68 25.05 13.47
C ALA A 525 -9.21 25.15 13.00
N PRO A 526 -8.45 26.16 13.47
CA PRO A 526 -7.10 26.44 12.96
C PRO A 526 -6.17 25.23 13.11
N LEU A 527 -6.27 24.50 14.22
CA LEU A 527 -5.51 23.25 14.41
C LEU A 527 -5.81 22.21 13.31
N THR A 528 -7.08 21.95 13.02
CA THR A 528 -7.48 20.96 12.00
C THR A 528 -7.01 21.37 10.61
N SER A 529 -7.10 22.66 10.28
CA SER A 529 -6.58 23.21 9.03
C SER A 529 -5.06 23.03 8.93
N GLY A 530 -4.34 23.34 10.02
CA GLY A 530 -2.89 23.19 10.10
C GLY A 530 -2.42 21.75 9.95
N LEU A 531 -3.07 20.81 10.64
CA LEU A 531 -2.78 19.39 10.53
C LEU A 531 -3.06 18.86 9.12
N LEU A 532 -4.13 19.33 8.48
CA LEU A 532 -4.43 18.97 7.10
C LEU A 532 -3.32 19.47 6.16
N LEU A 533 -2.92 20.74 6.26
CA LEU A 533 -1.87 21.30 5.41
C LEU A 533 -0.50 20.63 5.63
N LEU A 534 -0.19 20.27 6.89
CA LEU A 534 1.01 19.53 7.23
C LEU A 534 1.00 18.14 6.58
N ALA A 535 -0.11 17.41 6.72
CA ALA A 535 -0.29 16.10 6.09
C ALA A 535 -0.21 16.19 4.55
N LEU A 536 -0.80 17.21 3.93
CA LEU A 536 -0.70 17.44 2.49
C LEU A 536 0.73 17.72 2.05
N THR A 537 1.47 18.53 2.81
CA THR A 537 2.90 18.78 2.57
C THR A 537 3.68 17.48 2.60
N ARG A 538 3.40 16.62 3.58
CA ARG A 538 4.06 15.32 3.74
C ARG A 538 3.73 14.35 2.59
N LEU A 539 2.48 14.31 2.14
CA LEU A 539 2.06 13.53 0.97
C LEU A 539 2.75 14.03 -0.31
N LYS A 540 2.88 15.35 -0.49
CA LYS A 540 3.65 15.94 -1.61
C LYS A 540 5.13 15.55 -1.55
N LEU A 541 5.75 15.62 -0.37
CA LEU A 541 7.13 15.19 -0.15
C LEU A 541 7.28 13.72 -0.52
N PHE A 542 6.45 12.83 0.02
CA PHE A 542 6.43 11.41 -0.31
C PHE A 542 6.31 11.17 -1.83
N ALA A 543 5.39 11.86 -2.51
CA ALA A 543 5.19 11.73 -3.95
C ALA A 543 6.39 12.22 -4.78
N SER A 544 7.19 13.14 -4.25
CA SER A 544 8.40 13.64 -4.91
C SER A 544 9.64 12.78 -4.65
N THR A 545 9.74 12.14 -3.48
CA THR A 545 10.90 11.33 -3.09
C THR A 545 10.76 9.85 -3.41
N CYS A 546 9.54 9.30 -3.27
CA CYS A 546 9.31 7.85 -3.32
C CYS A 546 8.71 7.36 -4.65
N LEU A 547 8.06 8.24 -5.42
CA LEU A 547 7.44 7.88 -6.70
C LEU A 547 8.33 8.25 -7.89
N PRO A 548 8.39 7.40 -8.93
CA PRO A 548 9.20 7.68 -10.12
C PRO A 548 8.70 8.93 -10.86
N LEU A 549 9.66 9.78 -11.25
CA LEU A 549 9.44 11.02 -11.99
C LEU A 549 8.74 10.73 -13.34
N GLY A 550 7.68 11.49 -13.64
CA GLY A 550 6.91 11.36 -14.90
C GLY A 550 6.07 10.09 -15.00
N SER A 551 5.85 9.37 -13.89
CA SER A 551 4.94 8.24 -13.85
C SER A 551 3.49 8.69 -13.69
N ARG A 552 2.57 7.99 -14.36
CA ARG A 552 1.11 8.21 -14.18
C ARG A 552 0.65 8.00 -12.74
N LEU A 553 1.38 7.19 -11.97
CA LEU A 553 1.14 6.98 -10.55
C LEU A 553 1.40 8.26 -9.76
N ARG A 554 2.55 8.91 -10.00
CA ARG A 554 2.89 10.19 -9.39
C ARG A 554 1.90 11.28 -9.77
N ASP A 555 1.57 11.39 -11.05
CA ASP A 555 0.67 12.44 -11.54
C ASP A 555 -0.75 12.26 -11.01
N GLY A 556 -1.27 11.02 -10.99
CA GLY A 556 -2.58 10.71 -10.41
C GLY A 556 -2.62 10.95 -8.90
N PHE A 557 -1.57 10.57 -8.18
CA PHE A 557 -1.48 10.78 -6.74
C PHE A 557 -1.40 12.27 -6.38
N LEU A 558 -0.60 13.04 -7.11
CA LEU A 558 -0.51 14.49 -6.92
C LEU A 558 -1.80 15.21 -7.29
N ALA A 559 -2.55 14.71 -8.28
CA ALA A 559 -3.88 15.25 -8.60
C ALA A 559 -4.87 15.03 -7.45
N ASP A 560 -4.90 13.85 -6.83
CA ASP A 560 -5.73 13.60 -5.65
C ASP A 560 -5.33 14.49 -4.45
N VAL A 561 -4.03 14.72 -4.26
CA VAL A 561 -3.53 15.62 -3.21
C VAL A 561 -3.90 17.09 -3.50
N ALA A 562 -3.88 17.50 -4.77
CA ALA A 562 -4.31 18.84 -5.18
C ALA A 562 -5.82 19.05 -4.94
N ASP A 563 -6.64 18.02 -5.18
CA ASP A 563 -8.08 18.07 -4.86
C ASP A 563 -8.30 18.27 -3.34
N LEU A 564 -7.47 17.70 -2.46
CA LEU A 564 -7.61 17.96 -1.01
C LEU A 564 -7.20 19.38 -0.57
N GLU A 565 -6.32 20.02 -1.35
CA GLU A 565 -5.83 21.37 -1.10
C GLU A 565 -6.84 22.44 -1.52
N ASP A 566 -7.74 22.14 -2.48
CA ASP A 566 -8.70 23.12 -2.98
C ASP A 566 -9.57 23.66 -1.82
N PRO A 567 -9.56 25.00 -1.59
CA PRO A 567 -10.40 25.62 -0.58
C PRO A 567 -11.89 25.59 -0.93
N ARG A 568 -12.24 25.33 -2.20
CA ARG A 568 -13.63 25.27 -2.68
C ARG A 568 -14.33 23.97 -2.29
N LEU A 569 -13.57 22.91 -2.03
CA LEU A 569 -14.12 21.61 -1.67
C LEU A 569 -14.49 21.58 -0.18
N GLY A 570 -15.74 21.22 0.12
CA GLY A 570 -16.24 21.10 1.48
C GLY A 570 -15.68 19.86 2.22
N ARG A 571 -15.92 19.76 3.54
CA ARG A 571 -15.48 18.61 4.36
C ARG A 571 -15.91 17.26 3.78
N THR A 572 -17.16 17.15 3.34
CA THR A 572 -17.73 15.90 2.79
C THR A 572 -17.06 15.51 1.48
N GLU A 573 -16.74 16.48 0.63
CA GLU A 573 -16.07 16.23 -0.65
C GLU A 573 -14.60 15.86 -0.43
N LYS A 574 -13.91 16.53 0.50
CA LYS A 574 -12.55 16.15 0.92
C LYS A 574 -12.51 14.72 1.48
N LEU A 575 -13.51 14.31 2.26
CA LEU A 575 -13.62 12.91 2.72
C LEU A 575 -13.80 11.91 1.57
N ARG A 576 -14.56 12.26 0.52
CA ARG A 576 -14.67 11.41 -0.69
C ARG A 576 -13.34 11.31 -1.43
N VAL A 577 -12.56 12.38 -1.50
CA VAL A 577 -11.21 12.34 -2.07
C VAL A 577 -10.31 11.40 -1.25
N VAL A 578 -10.35 11.48 0.09
CA VAL A 578 -9.60 10.55 0.96
C VAL A 578 -10.04 9.11 0.74
N GLU A 579 -11.35 8.84 0.63
CA GLU A 579 -11.87 7.50 0.34
C GLU A 579 -11.40 6.99 -1.04
N ARG A 580 -11.39 7.87 -2.04
CA ARG A 580 -10.86 7.58 -3.38
C ARG A 580 -9.36 7.27 -3.33
N MET A 581 -8.59 8.05 -2.56
CA MET A 581 -7.16 7.81 -2.36
C MET A 581 -6.94 6.44 -1.69
N TRP A 582 -7.70 6.13 -0.64
CA TRP A 582 -7.62 4.85 0.05
C TRP A 582 -7.92 3.67 -0.89
N ARG A 583 -8.94 3.77 -1.74
CA ARG A 583 -9.31 2.72 -2.72
C ARG A 583 -8.31 2.58 -3.86
N SER A 584 -7.80 3.69 -4.37
CA SER A 584 -6.91 3.71 -5.55
C SER A 584 -5.48 3.33 -5.20
N TRP A 585 -4.98 3.81 -4.06
CA TRP A 585 -3.59 3.67 -3.66
C TRP A 585 -3.38 2.60 -2.57
N GLY A 586 -4.43 2.23 -1.83
CA GLY A 586 -4.30 1.31 -0.70
C GLY A 586 -4.13 -0.16 -1.07
N ASP A 587 -4.44 -0.57 -2.29
CA ASP A 587 -4.24 -1.96 -2.73
C ASP A 587 -2.76 -2.36 -2.77
N GLY A 588 -2.51 -3.63 -2.41
CA GLY A 588 -1.17 -4.23 -2.25
C GLY A 588 -0.27 -4.18 -3.49
N GLU A 589 -0.85 -3.95 -4.67
CA GLU A 589 -0.13 -3.85 -5.95
C GLU A 589 0.47 -2.46 -6.21
N MET A 590 -0.01 -1.39 -5.54
CA MET A 590 0.38 0.00 -5.85
C MET A 590 1.26 0.63 -4.76
N LEU A 591 0.67 1.02 -3.61
CA LEU A 591 1.42 1.57 -2.47
C LEU A 591 1.28 0.75 -1.19
N GLY A 592 0.42 -0.27 -1.19
CA GLY A 592 0.35 -1.25 -0.10
C GLY A 592 -0.13 -0.71 1.25
N TRP A 593 -0.85 0.41 1.29
CA TRP A 593 -1.36 0.97 2.56
C TRP A 593 -2.24 0.00 3.35
N LYS A 594 -2.89 -0.98 2.70
CA LYS A 594 -3.64 -2.04 3.38
C LYS A 594 -2.75 -3.04 4.14
N ARG A 595 -1.51 -3.30 3.70
CA ARG A 595 -0.55 -4.14 4.46
C ARG A 595 0.06 -3.37 5.62
N ALA A 596 0.17 -2.05 5.53
CA ALA A 596 0.60 -1.20 6.63
C ALA A 596 -0.33 -1.27 7.85
N GLY A 597 -1.61 -1.59 7.67
CA GLY A 597 -2.55 -1.81 8.78
C GLY A 597 -2.36 -3.14 9.52
N ILE A 598 -1.57 -4.07 8.97
CA ILE A 598 -1.39 -5.43 9.52
C ILE A 598 0.08 -5.71 9.87
N GLU A 599 1.05 -5.03 9.25
CA GLU A 599 2.49 -5.17 9.57
C GLU A 599 3.31 -3.86 9.57
N LEU A 600 2.72 -2.68 9.84
CA LEU A 600 3.49 -1.46 10.16
C LEU A 600 3.15 -0.84 11.52
#